data_AF-A0AAJ5D327-F1
#
_entry.id   AF-A0AAJ5D327-F1
#
_cell.length_a   1.000
_cell.length_b   1.000
_cell.length_c   1.000
_cell.angle_alpha   90.00
_cell.angle_beta   90.00
_cell.angle_gamma   90.00
#
_symmetry.space_group_name_H-M   'P 1'
#
loop_
_entity.id
_entity.type
_entity.pdbx_description
1 polymer ?
#
loop_
_entity_poly.entity_id
_entity_poly.type
_entity_poly.pdbx_seq_one_letter_code
_entity_poly.pdbx_strand_id
1 'polypeptide(L)'
;MQLDEFDEKILAILQEDASLSAAQIGERIGLSQSQCWRRIDRLDAEGVIERRVALVDRKKVGLNVMLFAHVKLAGHNRNALPEFSKAIQAFPEVLECHVLMGNVDFLLRIVTRDVDAYERFFFERLSQLPMVQEVNSMIALSQIKSTTVLPIGDRAVGLGAGGAGNIGNASGSSGASNAGNS
;
A
#
# COMPACT_ATOMS: atom_id res chain seq x y z
N MET A 1 6.95 -16.67 -19.40
CA MET A 1 8.37 -16.32 -19.24
C MET A 1 8.87 -16.94 -17.95
N GLN A 2 10.10 -17.44 -17.93
CA GLN A 2 10.78 -17.82 -16.68
C GLN A 2 11.85 -16.77 -16.41
N LEU A 3 11.82 -16.17 -15.21
CA LEU A 3 12.85 -15.23 -14.78
C LEU A 3 14.10 -16.00 -14.39
N ASP A 4 15.27 -15.54 -14.83
CA ASP A 4 16.53 -16.05 -14.31
C ASP A 4 17.04 -15.22 -13.12
N GLU A 5 18.10 -15.70 -12.45
CA GLU A 5 18.66 -15.04 -11.26
C GLU A 5 19.07 -13.58 -11.51
N PHE A 6 19.50 -13.23 -12.73
CA PHE A 6 19.85 -11.85 -13.04
C PHE A 6 18.62 -10.99 -13.25
N ASP A 7 17.56 -11.53 -13.87
CA ASP A 7 16.28 -10.84 -13.98
C ASP A 7 15.70 -10.54 -12.57
N GLU A 8 15.73 -11.51 -11.66
CA GLU A 8 15.29 -11.33 -10.28
C GLU A 8 16.10 -10.25 -9.54
N LYS A 9 17.44 -10.26 -9.68
CA LYS A 9 18.31 -9.22 -9.09
C LYS A 9 18.05 -7.83 -9.67
N ILE A 10 17.81 -7.72 -10.98
CA ILE A 10 17.45 -6.47 -11.64
C ILE A 10 16.15 -5.93 -11.07
N LEU A 11 15.12 -6.77 -10.96
CA LEU A 11 13.82 -6.39 -10.40
C LEU A 11 13.93 -6.02 -8.92
N ALA A 12 14.73 -6.75 -8.13
CA ALA A 12 14.97 -6.41 -6.73
C ALA A 12 15.59 -5.01 -6.57
N ILE A 13 16.53 -4.64 -7.45
CA ILE A 13 17.14 -3.31 -7.42
C ILE A 13 16.15 -2.23 -7.90
N LEU A 14 15.45 -2.46 -9.01
CA LEU A 14 14.54 -1.48 -9.61
C LEU A 14 13.30 -1.21 -8.75
N GLN A 15 12.80 -2.20 -8.00
CA GLN A 15 11.67 -2.01 -7.10
C GLN A 15 12.01 -1.10 -5.92
N GLU A 16 13.29 -1.05 -5.51
CA GLU A 16 13.80 -0.15 -4.46
C GLU A 16 14.19 1.22 -5.01
N ASP A 17 14.91 1.26 -6.14
CA ASP A 17 15.34 2.50 -6.79
C ASP A 17 15.34 2.37 -8.32
N ALA A 18 14.24 2.82 -8.92
CA ALA A 18 14.05 2.84 -10.37
C ALA A 18 14.82 3.97 -11.09
N SER A 19 15.54 4.85 -10.36
CA SER A 19 16.32 5.94 -10.96
C SER A 19 17.69 5.50 -11.48
N LEU A 20 18.12 4.29 -11.10
CA LEU A 20 19.42 3.75 -11.49
C LEU A 20 19.47 3.41 -12.98
N SER A 21 20.59 3.80 -13.61
CA SER A 21 20.90 3.43 -14.98
C SER A 21 21.27 1.95 -15.10
N ALA A 22 21.11 1.38 -16.31
CA ALA A 22 21.53 0.02 -16.61
C ALA A 22 23.03 -0.23 -16.33
N ALA A 23 23.88 0.80 -16.43
CA ALA A 23 25.30 0.71 -16.08
C ALA A 23 25.49 0.52 -14.57
N GLN A 24 24.81 1.33 -13.75
CA GLN A 24 24.87 1.24 -12.28
C GLN A 24 24.28 -0.07 -11.76
N ILE A 25 23.20 -0.56 -12.39
CA ILE A 25 22.61 -1.87 -12.04
C ILE A 25 23.58 -2.99 -12.42
N GLY A 26 24.14 -2.96 -13.63
CA GLY A 26 25.11 -3.95 -14.11
C GLY A 26 26.34 -4.07 -13.21
N GLU A 27 26.88 -2.94 -12.75
CA GLU A 27 28.00 -2.89 -11.79
C GLU A 27 27.70 -3.65 -10.48
N ARG A 28 26.47 -3.50 -9.94
CA ARG A 28 26.06 -4.17 -8.70
C ARG A 28 25.90 -5.68 -8.82
N ILE A 29 25.60 -6.18 -10.02
CA ILE A 29 25.24 -7.58 -10.23
C ILE A 29 26.23 -8.34 -11.11
N GLY A 30 27.31 -7.70 -11.58
CA GLY A 30 28.34 -8.33 -12.39
C GLY A 30 27.95 -8.52 -13.86
N LEU A 31 27.12 -7.64 -14.41
CA LEU A 31 26.77 -7.61 -15.85
C LEU A 31 27.33 -6.37 -16.53
N SER A 32 27.64 -6.49 -17.83
CA SER A 32 27.91 -5.31 -18.65
C SER A 32 26.66 -4.43 -18.78
N GLN A 33 26.86 -3.13 -19.06
CA GLN A 33 25.75 -2.21 -19.34
C GLN A 33 24.82 -2.74 -20.45
N SER A 34 25.38 -3.29 -21.52
CA SER A 34 24.58 -3.80 -22.66
C SER A 34 23.79 -5.06 -22.29
N GLN A 35 24.34 -5.95 -21.47
CA GLN A 35 23.63 -7.12 -20.95
C GLN A 35 22.48 -6.71 -20.03
N CYS A 36 22.72 -5.76 -19.11
CA CYS A 36 21.70 -5.27 -18.19
C CYS A 36 20.57 -4.53 -18.93
N TRP A 37 20.92 -3.63 -19.87
CA TRP A 37 19.93 -2.89 -20.65
C TRP A 37 19.00 -3.81 -21.44
N ARG A 38 19.54 -4.82 -22.14
CA ARG A 38 18.72 -5.78 -22.90
C ARG A 38 17.73 -6.55 -22.01
N ARG A 39 18.10 -6.83 -20.76
CA ARG A 39 17.21 -7.51 -19.81
C ARG A 39 16.11 -6.59 -19.32
N ILE A 40 16.44 -5.35 -18.95
CA ILE A 40 15.45 -4.34 -18.53
C ILE A 40 14.46 -4.07 -19.67
N ASP A 41 14.95 -3.82 -20.89
CA ASP A 41 14.13 -3.58 -22.07
C ASP A 41 13.16 -4.74 -22.35
N ARG A 42 13.64 -5.98 -22.21
CA ARG A 42 12.79 -7.17 -22.31
C ARG A 42 11.75 -7.26 -21.19
N LEU A 43 12.13 -7.00 -19.94
CA LEU A 43 11.22 -7.02 -18.79
C LEU A 43 10.12 -5.96 -18.91
N ASP A 44 10.44 -4.80 -19.46
CA ASP A 44 9.48 -3.75 -19.82
C ASP A 44 8.57 -4.20 -20.97
N ALA A 45 9.14 -4.70 -22.08
CA ALA A 45 8.39 -5.11 -23.26
C ALA A 45 7.42 -6.28 -22.99
N GLU A 46 7.78 -7.19 -22.08
CA GLU A 46 6.95 -8.31 -21.66
C GLU A 46 5.95 -7.95 -20.54
N GLY A 47 5.98 -6.71 -20.04
CA GLY A 47 5.05 -6.24 -19.01
C GLY A 47 5.34 -6.78 -17.60
N VAL A 48 6.51 -7.37 -17.36
CA VAL A 48 6.96 -7.74 -16.01
C VAL A 48 7.18 -6.49 -15.17
N ILE A 49 7.74 -5.44 -15.80
CA ILE A 49 7.75 -4.09 -15.23
C ILE A 49 6.51 -3.38 -15.76
N GLU A 50 5.48 -3.30 -14.94
CA GLU A 50 4.21 -2.67 -15.36
C GLU A 50 4.34 -1.15 -15.55
N ARG A 51 5.09 -0.48 -14.67
CA ARG A 51 5.29 0.98 -14.68
C ARG A 51 6.39 1.43 -13.72
N ARG A 52 6.88 2.66 -13.90
CA ARG A 52 7.76 3.38 -12.95
C ARG A 52 7.04 4.61 -12.44
N VAL A 53 7.00 4.79 -11.12
CA VAL A 53 6.24 5.87 -10.47
C VAL A 53 7.04 6.49 -9.34
N ALA A 54 6.80 7.77 -9.06
CA ALA A 54 7.27 8.41 -7.84
C ALA A 54 6.34 8.05 -6.66
N LEU A 55 6.91 7.60 -5.54
CA LEU A 55 6.17 7.41 -4.30
C LEU A 55 6.13 8.71 -3.51
N VAL A 56 4.91 9.19 -3.23
CA VAL A 56 4.69 10.47 -2.54
C VAL A 56 4.36 10.22 -1.08
N ASP A 57 5.01 10.98 -0.18
CA ASP A 57 4.65 10.99 1.24
C ASP A 57 3.27 11.63 1.42
N ARG A 58 2.30 10.75 1.70
CA ARG A 58 0.89 11.07 1.90
C ARG A 58 0.67 12.19 2.93
N LYS A 59 1.37 12.16 4.06
CA LYS A 59 1.19 13.16 5.13
C LYS A 59 1.71 14.52 4.71
N LYS A 60 2.84 14.57 3.99
CA LYS A 60 3.42 15.83 3.48
C LYS A 60 2.53 16.52 2.44
N VAL A 61 1.68 15.77 1.74
CA VAL A 61 0.67 16.32 0.81
C VAL A 61 -0.71 16.49 1.45
N GLY A 62 -0.80 16.43 2.79
CA GLY A 62 -1.99 16.77 3.54
C GLY A 62 -3.06 15.67 3.62
N LEU A 63 -2.77 14.45 3.16
CA LEU A 63 -3.67 13.31 3.29
C LEU A 63 -3.36 12.62 4.64
N ASN A 64 -3.94 13.05 5.75
CA ASN A 64 -3.51 12.57 7.08
C ASN A 64 -4.20 11.28 7.53
N VAL A 65 -5.38 10.98 7.02
CA VAL A 65 -6.17 9.80 7.39
C VAL A 65 -6.01 8.67 6.38
N MET A 66 -5.79 7.46 6.89
CA MET A 66 -5.84 6.21 6.13
C MET A 66 -6.84 5.30 6.80
N LEU A 67 -7.70 4.67 6.01
CA LEU A 67 -8.72 3.75 6.52
C LEU A 67 -8.93 2.60 5.55
N PHE A 68 -9.56 1.57 6.07
CA PHE A 68 -10.02 0.42 5.33
C PHE A 68 -11.54 0.35 5.43
N ALA A 69 -12.20 0.01 4.33
CA ALA A 69 -13.65 -0.15 4.32
C ALA A 69 -14.02 -1.51 3.73
N HIS A 70 -14.74 -2.31 4.52
CA HIS A 70 -15.46 -3.47 4.07
C HIS A 70 -16.77 -3.03 3.43
N VAL A 71 -17.00 -3.44 2.19
CA VAL A 71 -18.21 -3.12 1.44
C VAL A 71 -18.94 -4.40 1.07
N LYS A 72 -20.22 -4.45 1.40
CA LYS A 72 -21.14 -5.50 1.01
C LYS A 72 -22.14 -4.97 0.00
N LEU A 73 -22.34 -5.70 -1.08
CA LEU A 73 -23.29 -5.35 -2.13
C LEU A 73 -24.65 -6.01 -1.89
N ALA A 74 -25.72 -5.36 -2.36
CA ALA A 74 -27.04 -5.94 -2.38
C ALA A 74 -27.13 -7.03 -3.47
N GLY A 75 -27.44 -8.27 -3.08
CA GLY A 75 -27.50 -9.43 -3.98
C GLY A 75 -28.63 -9.45 -5.02
N HIS A 76 -29.40 -8.37 -5.15
CA HIS A 76 -30.60 -8.33 -6.00
C HIS A 76 -30.34 -7.85 -7.44
N ASN A 77 -29.14 -7.34 -7.75
CA ASN A 77 -28.80 -6.78 -9.06
C ASN A 77 -27.66 -7.55 -9.74
N ARG A 78 -27.92 -8.12 -10.93
CA ARG A 78 -26.91 -8.82 -11.74
C ARG A 78 -25.74 -7.94 -12.20
N ASN A 79 -25.94 -6.62 -12.27
CA ASN A 79 -24.94 -5.65 -12.66
C ASN A 79 -24.24 -4.96 -11.47
N ALA A 80 -24.57 -5.34 -10.23
CA ALA A 80 -24.02 -4.72 -9.03
C ALA A 80 -22.49 -4.69 -9.02
N LEU A 81 -21.86 -5.82 -9.33
CA LEU A 81 -20.39 -5.93 -9.31
C LEU A 81 -19.74 -5.06 -10.40
N PRO A 82 -20.10 -5.17 -11.71
CA PRO A 82 -19.53 -4.30 -12.73
C PRO A 82 -19.76 -2.80 -12.48
N GLU A 83 -20.95 -2.40 -12.02
CA GLU A 83 -21.27 -1.01 -11.74
C GLU A 83 -20.47 -0.47 -10.55
N PHE A 84 -20.35 -1.26 -9.48
CA PHE A 84 -19.52 -0.92 -8.33
C PHE A 84 -18.05 -0.79 -8.71
N SER A 85 -17.49 -1.79 -9.41
CA SER A 85 -16.10 -1.77 -9.88
C SER A 85 -15.80 -0.55 -10.74
N LYS A 86 -16.74 -0.13 -11.60
CA LYS A 86 -16.59 1.08 -12.42
C LYS A 86 -16.64 2.35 -11.57
N ALA A 87 -17.56 2.43 -10.60
CA ALA A 87 -17.71 3.58 -9.72
C ALA A 87 -16.46 3.78 -8.84
N ILE A 88 -15.95 2.71 -8.22
CA ILE A 88 -14.79 2.78 -7.33
C ILE A 88 -13.52 3.24 -8.06
N GLN A 89 -13.31 2.82 -9.32
CA GLN A 89 -12.18 3.30 -10.13
C GLN A 89 -12.19 4.81 -10.37
N ALA A 90 -13.36 5.47 -10.27
CA ALA A 90 -13.48 6.91 -10.43
C ALA A 90 -13.21 7.69 -9.12
N PHE A 91 -13.00 7.02 -7.99
CA PHE A 91 -12.77 7.65 -6.69
C PHE A 91 -11.27 7.74 -6.39
N PRO A 92 -10.62 8.91 -6.55
CA PRO A 92 -9.17 9.05 -6.34
C PRO A 92 -8.75 8.81 -4.89
N GLU A 93 -9.67 8.91 -3.93
CA GLU A 93 -9.42 8.57 -2.52
C GLU A 93 -9.22 7.08 -2.30
N VAL A 94 -9.75 6.22 -3.18
CA VAL A 94 -9.61 4.77 -3.11
C VAL A 94 -8.32 4.36 -3.82
N LEU A 95 -7.32 3.95 -3.05
CA LEU A 95 -6.02 3.55 -3.57
C LEU A 95 -5.96 2.07 -3.97
N GLU A 96 -6.75 1.23 -3.30
CA GLU A 96 -6.89 -0.19 -3.62
C GLU A 96 -8.33 -0.66 -3.39
N CYS A 97 -8.76 -1.64 -4.18
CA CYS A 97 -10.04 -2.30 -4.06
C CYS A 97 -9.85 -3.78 -4.37
N HIS A 98 -10.12 -4.65 -3.40
CA HIS A 98 -9.93 -6.10 -3.51
C HIS A 98 -11.25 -6.82 -3.35
N VAL A 99 -11.51 -7.83 -4.18
CA VAL A 99 -12.61 -8.78 -3.94
C VAL A 99 -12.17 -9.75 -2.85
N LEU A 100 -13.02 -9.96 -1.85
CA LEU A 100 -12.72 -10.88 -0.74
C LEU A 100 -13.52 -12.18 -0.85
N MET A 101 -12.95 -13.26 -0.32
CA MET A 101 -13.73 -14.45 0.03
C MET A 101 -14.33 -14.23 1.43
N GLY A 102 -15.64 -14.41 1.59
CA GLY A 102 -16.31 -14.32 2.88
C GLY A 102 -17.64 -13.58 2.84
N ASN A 103 -17.98 -12.91 3.96
CA ASN A 103 -19.28 -12.24 4.16
C ASN A 103 -19.33 -10.79 3.64
N VAL A 104 -18.20 -10.30 3.14
CA VAL A 104 -18.01 -8.97 2.58
C VAL A 104 -17.48 -9.17 1.17
N ASP A 105 -17.97 -8.38 0.22
CA ASP A 105 -17.61 -8.55 -1.19
C ASP A 105 -16.30 -7.82 -1.51
N PHE A 106 -16.05 -6.65 -0.90
CA PHE A 106 -14.88 -5.83 -1.19
C PHE A 106 -14.17 -5.27 0.04
N LEU A 107 -12.85 -5.11 -0.07
CA LEU A 107 -12.01 -4.33 0.84
C LEU A 107 -11.41 -3.14 0.08
N LEU A 108 -11.68 -1.93 0.57
CA LEU A 108 -11.11 -0.70 0.05
C LEU A 108 -9.99 -0.20 0.96
N ARG A 109 -8.89 0.29 0.39
CA ARG A 109 -7.89 1.10 1.11
C ARG A 109 -8.05 2.56 0.68
N ILE A 110 -8.44 3.41 1.62
CA ILE A 110 -8.85 4.80 1.35
C ILE A 110 -7.92 5.76 2.08
N VAL A 111 -7.65 6.92 1.46
CA VAL A 111 -6.91 8.03 2.07
C VAL A 111 -7.68 9.34 1.93
N THR A 112 -7.68 10.15 2.99
CA THR A 112 -8.34 11.46 3.01
C THR A 112 -7.51 12.47 3.80
N ARG A 113 -7.89 13.75 3.69
CA ARG A 113 -7.23 14.84 4.43
C ARG A 113 -7.37 14.70 5.94
N ASP A 114 -8.60 14.45 6.36
CA ASP A 114 -9.06 14.34 7.74
C ASP A 114 -10.32 13.46 7.78
N VAL A 115 -10.91 13.30 8.98
CA VAL A 115 -12.12 12.51 9.19
C VAL A 115 -13.33 13.18 8.52
N ASP A 116 -13.43 14.51 8.56
CA ASP A 116 -14.54 15.25 7.94
C ASP A 116 -14.55 15.07 6.41
N ALA A 117 -13.39 15.02 5.77
CA ALA A 117 -13.25 14.73 4.35
C ALA A 117 -13.66 13.29 4.02
N TYR A 118 -13.40 12.35 4.93
CA TYR A 118 -13.90 10.99 4.79
C TYR A 118 -15.42 10.93 4.96
N GLU A 119 -15.98 11.62 5.95
CA GLU A 119 -17.42 11.68 6.18
C GLU A 119 -18.17 12.20 4.94
N ARG A 120 -17.69 13.29 4.32
CA ARG A 120 -18.24 13.79 3.05
C ARG A 120 -18.11 12.77 1.93
N PHE A 121 -16.93 12.16 1.75
CA PHE A 121 -16.76 11.11 0.75
C PHE A 121 -17.74 9.95 0.95
N PHE A 122 -17.92 9.53 2.20
CA PHE A 122 -18.81 8.46 2.56
C PHE A 122 -20.26 8.79 2.21
N PHE A 123 -20.82 9.86 2.78
CA PHE A 123 -22.24 10.19 2.64
C PHE A 123 -22.62 10.72 1.27
N GLU A 124 -21.73 11.44 0.58
CA GLU A 124 -22.04 12.07 -0.71
C GLU A 124 -21.74 11.16 -1.91
N ARG A 125 -20.86 10.16 -1.74
CA ARG A 125 -20.45 9.27 -2.85
C ARG A 125 -20.60 7.80 -2.51
N LEU A 126 -19.82 7.28 -1.57
CA LEU A 126 -19.72 5.83 -1.36
C LEU A 126 -21.05 5.19 -0.96
N SER A 127 -21.79 5.80 -0.03
CA SER A 127 -23.09 5.29 0.44
C SER A 127 -24.23 5.56 -0.54
N GLN A 128 -24.04 6.43 -1.53
CA GLN A 128 -25.04 6.76 -2.55
C GLN A 128 -25.05 5.75 -3.70
N LEU A 129 -24.04 4.88 -3.76
CA LEU A 129 -23.96 3.83 -4.75
C LEU A 129 -25.13 2.83 -4.56
N PRO A 130 -26.06 2.69 -5.52
CA PRO A 130 -27.32 1.95 -5.31
C PRO A 130 -27.15 0.48 -4.96
N MET A 131 -26.01 -0.10 -5.34
CA MET A 131 -25.69 -1.50 -5.09
C MET A 131 -25.01 -1.73 -3.74
N VAL A 132 -24.62 -0.68 -3.00
CA VAL A 132 -24.01 -0.80 -1.69
C VAL A 132 -25.08 -1.08 -0.65
N GLN A 133 -24.98 -2.22 0.03
CA GLN A 133 -25.86 -2.61 1.14
C GLN A 133 -25.32 -2.13 2.49
N GLU A 134 -24.02 -2.34 2.70
CA GLU A 134 -23.38 -2.06 3.97
C GLU A 134 -21.93 -1.64 3.75
N VAL A 135 -21.47 -0.71 4.57
CA VAL A 135 -20.07 -0.29 4.63
C VAL A 135 -19.64 -0.26 6.08
N ASN A 136 -18.57 -0.98 6.41
CA ASN A 136 -17.94 -0.96 7.72
C ASN A 136 -16.51 -0.44 7.56
N SER A 137 -16.18 0.64 8.28
CA SER A 137 -14.91 1.35 8.10
C SER A 137 -14.06 1.35 9.35
N MET A 138 -12.75 1.14 9.16
CA MET A 138 -11.76 1.05 10.22
C MET A 138 -10.59 2.00 9.91
N ILE A 139 -10.35 2.96 10.79
CA ILE A 139 -9.25 3.92 10.64
C ILE A 139 -7.94 3.28 11.12
N ALA A 140 -6.89 3.39 10.31
CA ALA A 140 -5.56 2.97 10.71
C ALA A 140 -4.94 3.99 11.67
N LEU A 141 -4.66 3.56 12.91
CA LEU A 141 -4.01 4.42 13.92
C LEU A 141 -2.55 4.73 13.57
N SER A 142 -1.83 3.74 13.04
CA SER A 142 -0.44 3.88 12.60
C SER A 142 -0.16 2.95 11.43
N GLN A 143 0.82 3.34 10.61
CA GLN A 143 1.32 2.54 9.51
C GLN A 143 2.73 2.08 9.85
N ILE A 144 2.86 0.80 10.24
CA ILE A 144 4.15 0.23 10.65
C ILE A 144 5.03 -0.14 9.45
N LYS A 145 4.42 -0.66 8.38
CA LYS A 145 5.11 -1.05 7.13
C LYS A 145 4.21 -0.77 5.93
N SER A 146 4.78 -0.23 4.86
CA SER A 146 4.15 -0.10 3.56
C SER A 146 5.26 -0.11 2.50
N THR A 147 5.20 -1.08 1.59
CA THR A 147 6.18 -1.23 0.53
C THR A 147 5.47 -1.69 -0.74
N THR A 148 5.96 -1.26 -1.89
CA THR A 148 5.56 -1.75 -3.21
C THR A 148 6.46 -2.88 -3.72
N VAL A 149 7.51 -3.22 -2.97
CA VAL A 149 8.48 -4.25 -3.33
C VAL A 149 7.85 -5.63 -3.14
N LEU A 150 7.77 -6.39 -4.22
CA LEU A 150 7.32 -7.76 -4.25
C LEU A 150 8.47 -8.71 -3.86
N PRO A 151 8.16 -9.81 -3.14
CA PRO A 151 9.16 -10.81 -2.76
C PRO A 151 9.47 -11.73 -3.95
N ILE A 152 10.37 -11.30 -4.84
CA ILE A 152 10.78 -12.04 -6.04
C ILE A 152 11.99 -12.93 -5.71
N GLY A 153 11.95 -14.20 -6.16
CA GLY A 153 12.98 -15.23 -5.92
C GLY A 153 12.84 -15.99 -4.60
N ASP A 154 13.59 -17.08 -4.45
CA ASP A 154 13.54 -18.01 -3.29
C ASP A 154 13.99 -17.40 -1.94
N ARG A 155 14.33 -16.10 -1.91
CA ARG A 155 14.59 -15.34 -0.68
C ARG A 155 13.35 -14.64 -0.12
N ALA A 156 12.15 -15.03 -0.52
CA ALA A 156 10.88 -14.55 0.04
C ALA A 156 10.69 -14.87 1.54
N VAL A 157 11.56 -15.69 2.16
CA VAL A 157 11.52 -15.99 3.60
C VAL A 157 12.61 -15.20 4.34
N GLY A 158 12.26 -14.04 4.90
CA GLY A 158 13.06 -13.39 5.94
C GLY A 158 13.25 -11.87 5.86
N LEU A 159 12.17 -11.09 5.87
CA LEU A 159 12.24 -9.68 6.32
C LEU A 159 11.13 -9.40 7.34
N GLY A 160 11.33 -10.00 8.52
CA GLY A 160 10.86 -9.44 9.77
C GLY A 160 11.80 -8.31 10.23
N ALA A 161 11.20 -7.28 10.83
CA ALA A 161 11.82 -6.33 11.75
C ALA A 161 13.02 -5.49 11.25
N GLY A 162 12.73 -4.29 10.75
CA GLY A 162 13.73 -3.25 10.49
C GLY A 162 13.10 -1.86 10.44
N GLY A 163 12.28 -1.52 11.43
CA GLY A 163 11.56 -0.24 11.47
C GLY A 163 10.83 0.02 12.77
N ALA A 164 11.43 -0.34 13.92
CA ALA A 164 10.94 0.13 15.22
C ALA A 164 11.40 1.58 15.41
N GLY A 165 10.64 2.51 14.82
CA GLY A 165 10.73 3.93 15.13
C GLY A 165 10.18 4.20 16.52
N ASN A 166 11.08 4.20 17.50
CA ASN A 166 11.04 4.82 18.82
C ASN A 166 9.72 5.55 19.19
N ILE A 167 8.82 4.86 19.89
CA ILE A 167 7.77 5.52 20.70
C ILE A 167 8.36 5.67 22.10
N GLY A 168 8.87 6.86 22.40
CA GLY A 168 9.46 7.20 23.68
C GLY A 168 8.48 6.93 24.82
N ASN A 169 8.92 6.07 25.73
CA ASN A 169 8.28 5.83 27.01
C ASN A 169 8.49 7.07 27.90
N ALA A 170 7.40 7.70 28.33
CA ALA A 170 7.40 8.71 29.38
C ALA A 170 6.31 8.38 30.41
N SER A 171 6.48 7.26 31.12
CA SER A 171 5.93 7.08 32.46
C SER A 171 7.06 7.28 33.47
N GLY A 172 7.26 8.55 33.87
CA GLY A 172 8.08 8.89 35.01
C GLY A 172 7.30 8.66 36.30
N SER A 173 7.58 7.55 36.98
CA SER A 173 7.28 7.36 38.40
C SER A 173 8.59 7.32 39.18
N SER A 174 8.87 8.35 39.98
CA SER A 174 9.68 8.22 41.21
C SER A 174 9.64 9.53 41.99
N GLY A 175 9.22 9.45 43.25
CA GLY A 175 9.26 10.56 44.18
C GLY A 175 8.56 10.23 45.49
N ALA A 176 9.00 9.16 46.15
CA ALA A 176 8.63 8.87 47.54
C ALA A 176 9.32 9.87 48.48
N SER A 177 8.60 10.38 49.49
CA SER A 177 9.16 10.57 50.85
C SER A 177 8.10 11.03 51.84
N ASN A 178 8.09 10.31 52.95
CA ASN A 178 7.27 10.38 54.15
C ASN A 178 7.77 11.45 55.14
N ALA A 179 6.85 12.15 55.82
CA ALA A 179 6.96 12.82 57.13
C ALA A 179 5.75 13.76 57.24
N GLY A 180 4.78 13.61 58.14
CA GLY A 180 4.94 13.54 59.58
C GLY A 180 4.53 14.90 60.18
N ASN A 181 3.39 14.93 60.88
CA ASN A 181 3.17 15.59 62.19
C ASN A 181 1.82 16.34 62.30
N SER A 182 1.14 16.01 63.40
CA SER A 182 0.01 16.68 64.08
C SER A 182 -1.38 16.55 63.48
#